data_AF-A0A2X3U5B9-F1
#
_entry.id   AF-A0A2X3U5B9-F1
#
_cell.length_a   1.000
_cell.length_b   1.000
_cell.length_c   1.000
_cell.angle_alpha   90.00
_cell.angle_beta   90.00
_cell.angle_gamma   90.00
#
_symmetry.space_group_name_H-M   'P 1'
#
loop_
_entity.id
_entity.type
_entity.pdbx_description
1 polymer ?
#
loop_
_entity_poly.entity_id
_entity_poly.type
_entity_poly.pdbx_seq_one_letter_code
_entity_poly.pdbx_strand_id
1 'polypeptide(L)'
;MNTNESMDLGELFRELRIARGLKLKDVASDKLSVSQLSKFENGQTMLSSDKLLVAISGIHMNFSEFGYALNNYQEPEFFKLGKK
;
A
#
# COMPACT_ATOMS: atom_id res chain seq x y z
N MET A 1 8.42 16.71 -18.87
CA MET A 1 8.63 15.28 -18.57
C MET A 1 7.32 14.78 -17.99
N ASN A 2 6.50 14.15 -18.82
CA ASN A 2 5.16 13.67 -18.47
C ASN A 2 5.24 12.16 -18.28
N THR A 3 5.01 11.71 -17.04
CA THR A 3 4.17 10.54 -16.68
C THR A 3 4.17 10.41 -15.16
N ASN A 4 3.28 11.17 -14.50
CA ASN A 4 2.72 10.71 -13.23
C ASN A 4 1.80 9.53 -13.59
N GLU A 5 2.38 8.38 -13.90
CA GLU A 5 1.63 7.13 -13.91
C GLU A 5 1.14 6.94 -12.48
N SER A 6 -0.18 6.95 -12.28
CA SER A 6 -0.77 6.60 -11.01
C SER A 6 -0.33 5.18 -10.71
N MET A 7 0.70 5.01 -9.89
CA MET A 7 1.10 3.69 -9.41
C MET A 7 -0.16 3.08 -8.78
N ASP A 8 -0.58 1.92 -9.30
CA ASP A 8 -1.76 1.25 -8.74
C ASP A 8 -1.43 0.93 -7.27
N LEU A 9 -2.35 1.26 -6.37
CA LEU A 9 -2.25 1.03 -4.93
C LEU A 9 -1.78 -0.40 -4.62
N GLY A 10 -2.21 -1.37 -5.43
CA GLY A 10 -1.77 -2.76 -5.35
C GLY A 10 -0.31 -2.99 -5.73
N GLU A 11 0.19 -2.32 -6.76
CA GLU A 11 1.57 -2.44 -7.22
C GLU A 11 2.55 -1.87 -6.18
N LEU A 12 2.27 -0.67 -5.67
CA LEU A 12 3.06 -0.09 -4.58
C LEU A 12 3.07 -1.01 -3.34
N PHE A 13 1.91 -1.56 -2.98
CA PHE A 13 1.82 -2.50 -1.86
C PHE A 13 2.71 -3.73 -2.08
N ARG A 14 2.69 -4.29 -3.30
CA ARG A 14 3.53 -5.43 -3.68
C ARG A 14 5.01 -5.13 -3.50
N GLU A 15 5.47 -3.98 -3.97
CA GLU A 15 6.87 -3.56 -3.82
C GLU A 15 7.26 -3.45 -2.35
N LEU A 16 6.44 -2.78 -1.55
CA LEU A 16 6.67 -2.61 -0.11
C LEU A 16 6.67 -3.94 0.65
N ARG A 17 5.84 -4.91 0.24
CA ARG A 17 5.83 -6.27 0.79
C ARG A 17 7.10 -7.03 0.45
N ILE A 18 7.52 -6.99 -0.81
CA ILE A 18 8.73 -7.70 -1.30
C ILE A 18 9.99 -7.11 -0.66
N ALA A 19 10.08 -5.78 -0.55
CA ALA A 19 11.20 -5.09 0.09
C ALA A 19 11.40 -5.52 1.56
N ARG A 20 10.34 -5.98 2.22
CA ARG A 20 10.37 -6.52 3.59
C ARG A 20 10.60 -8.04 3.65
N GLY A 21 10.78 -8.70 2.51
CA GLY A 21 11.01 -10.14 2.43
C GLY A 21 9.78 -11.01 2.75
N LEU A 22 8.58 -10.42 2.77
CA LEU A 22 7.35 -11.12 3.11
C LEU A 22 6.74 -11.80 1.89
N LYS A 23 6.26 -13.04 2.02
CA LYS A 23 5.46 -13.73 1.00
C LYS A 23 3.98 -13.43 1.21
N LEU A 24 3.15 -13.64 0.17
CA LEU A 24 1.70 -13.44 0.28
C LEU A 24 1.07 -14.21 1.45
N LYS A 25 1.55 -15.43 1.71
CA LYS A 25 1.07 -16.28 2.81
C LYS A 25 1.42 -15.74 4.21
N ASP A 26 2.44 -14.88 4.31
CA ASP A 26 2.87 -14.30 5.58
C ASP A 26 1.98 -13.09 5.94
N VAL A 27 1.32 -12.49 4.93
CA VAL A 27 0.38 -11.36 5.08
C VAL A 27 -1.08 -11.82 5.12
N ALA A 28 -1.38 -12.96 4.49
CA ALA A 28 -2.73 -13.50 4.44
C ALA A 28 -3.26 -13.81 5.85
N SER A 29 -4.57 -13.61 6.02
CA SER A 29 -5.29 -13.85 7.27
C SER A 29 -6.72 -14.33 6.98
N ASP A 30 -7.48 -14.66 8.03
CA ASP A 30 -8.89 -15.06 7.92
C ASP A 30 -9.77 -14.02 7.19
N LYS A 31 -9.37 -12.75 7.24
CA LYS A 31 -10.09 -11.63 6.61
C LYS A 31 -9.59 -11.31 5.20
N LEU A 32 -8.40 -11.79 4.84
CA LEU A 32 -7.74 -11.46 3.59
C LEU A 32 -6.93 -12.64 3.08
N SER A 33 -7.51 -13.37 2.11
CA SER A 33 -6.88 -14.54 1.52
C SER A 33 -5.68 -14.20 0.62
N VAL A 34 -4.80 -15.18 0.42
CA VAL A 34 -3.69 -15.11 -0.55
C VAL A 34 -4.16 -14.73 -1.96
N SER A 35 -5.31 -15.28 -2.40
CA SER A 35 -5.88 -15.00 -3.73
C SER A 35 -6.31 -13.53 -3.86
N GLN A 36 -6.93 -12.97 -2.83
CA GLN A 36 -7.33 -11.56 -2.80
C GLN A 36 -6.10 -10.63 -2.81
N LEU A 37 -5.08 -10.93 -2.01
CA LEU A 37 -3.82 -10.19 -2.02
C LEU A 37 -3.16 -10.24 -3.41
N SER A 38 -3.06 -11.41 -4.02
CA SER A 38 -2.47 -11.57 -5.35
C SER A 38 -3.23 -10.77 -6.42
N LYS A 39 -4.57 -10.85 -6.43
CA LYS A 39 -5.38 -10.07 -7.38
C LYS A 39 -5.24 -8.58 -7.17
N PHE A 40 -5.18 -8.12 -5.92
CA PHE A 40 -4.92 -6.73 -5.58
C PHE A 40 -3.56 -6.26 -6.07
N GLU A 41 -2.49 -7.00 -5.74
CA GLU A 41 -1.12 -6.65 -6.14
C GLU A 41 -0.86 -6.68 -7.65
N ASN A 42 -1.74 -7.30 -8.42
CA ASN A 42 -1.67 -7.34 -9.87
C ASN A 42 -2.74 -6.45 -10.54
N GLY A 43 -3.38 -5.54 -9.80
CA GLY A 43 -4.36 -4.57 -10.32
C GLY A 43 -5.69 -5.18 -10.80
N GLN A 44 -5.97 -6.45 -10.49
CA GLN A 44 -7.18 -7.14 -10.94
C GLN A 44 -8.41 -6.78 -10.11
N THR A 45 -8.21 -6.48 -8.81
CA THR A 45 -9.29 -6.12 -7.89
C THR A 45 -8.80 -5.15 -6.82
N MET A 46 -9.60 -4.14 -6.49
CA MET A 46 -9.32 -3.30 -5.32
C MET A 46 -9.70 -4.01 -4.01
N LEU A 47 -8.96 -3.71 -2.95
CA LEU A 47 -9.38 -4.04 -1.59
C LEU A 47 -10.36 -2.98 -1.06
N SER A 48 -11.32 -3.41 -0.25
CA SER A 48 -12.09 -2.50 0.58
C SER A 48 -11.17 -1.84 1.61
N SER A 49 -11.54 -0.66 2.13
CA SER A 49 -10.69 0.13 3.01
C SER A 49 -10.27 -0.62 4.28
N ASP A 50 -11.17 -1.40 4.87
CA ASP A 50 -10.88 -2.26 6.03
C ASP A 50 -9.81 -3.32 5.72
N LYS A 51 -9.91 -3.96 4.55
CA LYS A 51 -8.93 -4.97 4.11
C LYS A 51 -7.58 -4.36 3.74
N LEU A 52 -7.58 -3.15 3.18
CA LEU A 52 -6.36 -2.42 2.88
C LEU A 52 -5.60 -2.12 4.18
N LEU A 53 -6.29 -1.65 5.23
CA LEU A 53 -5.67 -1.40 6.53
C LEU A 53 -5.10 -2.69 7.15
N VAL A 54 -5.81 -3.81 7.02
CA VAL A 54 -5.30 -5.13 7.46
C VAL A 54 -4.04 -5.51 6.68
N ALA A 55 -4.02 -5.32 5.36
CA ALA A 55 -2.87 -5.64 4.52
C ALA A 55 -1.63 -4.80 4.88
N ILE A 56 -1.81 -3.49 5.06
CA ILE A 56 -0.74 -2.54 5.45
C ILE A 56 -0.14 -2.93 6.80
N SER A 57 -0.99 -3.24 7.79
CA SER A 57 -0.53 -3.73 9.09
C SER A 57 0.23 -5.07 8.97
N GLY A 58 -0.24 -5.95 8.08
CA GLY A 58 0.39 -7.25 7.82
C GLY A 58 1.79 -7.18 7.22
N ILE A 59 2.21 -6.02 6.69
CA ILE A 59 3.59 -5.77 6.28
C ILE A 59 4.38 -4.93 7.30
N HIS A 60 3.95 -4.87 8.56
CA HIS A 60 4.58 -4.07 9.61
C HIS A 60 4.73 -2.60 9.23
N MET A 61 3.68 -2.04 8.63
CA MET A 61 3.61 -0.64 8.24
C MET A 61 2.31 -0.05 8.79
N ASN A 62 2.31 1.25 9.07
CA ASN A 62 1.07 1.97 9.38
C ASN A 62 0.55 2.74 8.15
N PHE A 63 -0.71 3.19 8.21
CA PHE A 63 -1.34 3.89 7.09
C PHE A 63 -0.64 5.20 6.74
N SER A 64 -0.09 5.92 7.72
CA SER A 64 0.63 7.18 7.48
C SER A 64 1.92 6.97 6.70
N GLU A 65 2.71 5.95 7.04
CA GLU A 65 3.91 5.55 6.30
C GLU A 65 3.58 5.11 4.87
N PHE A 66 2.50 4.33 4.72
CA PHE A 66 2.03 3.90 3.42
C PHE A 66 1.54 5.07 2.55
N GLY A 67 0.80 6.00 3.14
CA GLY A 67 0.37 7.24 2.50
C GLY A 67 1.55 8.15 2.12
N TYR A 68 2.61 8.17 2.92
CA TYR A 68 3.83 8.89 2.59
C TYR A 68 4.55 8.26 1.38
N ALA A 69 4.63 6.93 1.32
CA ALA A 69 5.17 6.21 0.17
C ALA A 69 4.34 6.44 -1.11
N LEU A 70 3.00 6.45 -0.99
CA LEU A 70 2.07 6.75 -2.10
C LEU A 70 2.29 8.14 -2.72
N ASN A 71 2.63 9.13 -1.91
CA ASN A 71 2.90 10.49 -2.38
C ASN A 71 4.33 10.66 -2.91
N ASN A 72 5.00 9.59 -3.35
CA ASN A 72 6.42 9.58 -3.74
C ASN A 72 7.33 10.18 -2.65
N TYR A 73 7.04 9.87 -1.38
CA TYR A 73 7.75 10.42 -0.23
C TYR A 73 7.70 11.97 -0.16
N GLN A 74 6.74 12.61 -0.84
CA GLN A 74 6.47 14.02 -0.67
C GLN A 74 5.54 14.25 0.50
N GLU A 75 5.88 15.20 1.36
CA GLU A 75 4.99 15.66 2.42
C GLU A 75 3.75 16.31 1.77
N PRO A 76 2.51 15.89 2.11
CA PRO A 76 1.32 16.50 1.54
C PRO A 76 1.29 18.00 1.82
N GLU A 77 0.89 18.82 0.85
CA GLU A 77 0.93 20.29 0.98
C GLU A 77 0.22 20.81 2.23
N PHE A 78 -0.85 20.13 2.65
CA PHE A 78 -1.60 20.44 3.86
C PHE A 78 -0.71 20.44 5.14
N PHE A 79 0.25 19.51 5.23
CA PHE A 79 1.19 19.45 6.37
C PHE A 79 2.31 20.51 6.27
N LYS A 80 2.58 21.05 5.07
CA LYS A 80 3.52 22.17 4.89
C LYS A 80 2.95 23.49 5.37
N LEU A 81 1.62 23.70 5.26
CA LEU A 81 0.96 24.95 5.67
C LEU A 81 0.99 25.17 7.20
N GLY A 82 0.99 24.10 8.00
CA GLY A 82 0.94 24.18 9.47
C GLY A 82 2.28 24.43 10.17
N LYS A 83 3.40 24.53 9.43
CA LYS A 83 4.75 24.75 9.97
C LYS A 83 5.24 26.20 9.87
N LYS A 84 4.34 27.17 9.64
CA LYS A 84 4.68 28.61 9.66
C LYS A 84 4.56 29.22 11.04
#